data_AF-A0A9X5HA71-F1
#
_entry.id   AF-A0A9X5HA71-F1
#
_cell.length_a   1.000
_cell.length_b   1.000
_cell.length_c   1.000
_cell.angle_alpha   90.00
_cell.angle_beta   90.00
_cell.angle_gamma   90.00
#
_symmetry.space_group_name_H-M   'P 1'
#
loop_
_entity.id
_entity.type
_entity.pdbx_description
1 polymer ?
#
loop_
_entity_poly.entity_id
_entity_poly.type
_entity_poly.pdbx_seq_one_letter_code
_entity_poly.pdbx_strand_id
1 'polypeptide(L)'
;MRDGHRADAERLLARAVEEEVRRSGGRTDGKVLLSRARGALDAMARTAAEEYEAYTRALDAAEAGRLSFRQRYAREGGGTPLLVAGVAGVAAVVADLAFGTDTGTAL
;
A
#
# COMPACT_ATOMS: atom_id res chain seq x y z
N MET A 1 -8.54 1.36 -16.03
CA MET A 1 -8.30 1.22 -14.58
C MET A 1 -8.46 -0.23 -14.18
N ARG A 2 -7.67 -0.75 -13.22
CA ARG A 2 -7.75 -2.14 -12.76
C ARG A 2 -9.04 -2.36 -11.93
N ASP A 3 -9.67 -3.52 -12.06
CA ASP A 3 -10.99 -3.78 -11.46
C ASP A 3 -11.02 -3.61 -9.93
N GLY A 4 -9.96 -4.01 -9.23
CA GLY A 4 -9.84 -3.80 -7.78
C GLY A 4 -9.87 -2.32 -7.39
N HIS A 5 -9.01 -1.50 -8.03
CA HIS A 5 -8.99 -0.05 -7.78
C HIS A 5 -10.30 0.63 -8.18
N ARG A 6 -10.97 0.11 -9.23
CA ARG A 6 -12.30 0.60 -9.61
C ARG A 6 -13.33 0.35 -8.52
N ALA A 7 -13.40 -0.87 -8.00
CA ALA A 7 -14.33 -1.21 -6.94
C ALA A 7 -14.07 -0.39 -5.67
N ASP A 8 -12.81 -0.12 -5.34
CA ASP A 8 -12.43 0.69 -4.18
C ASP A 8 -12.89 2.15 -4.33
N ALA A 9 -12.67 2.74 -5.52
CA ALA A 9 -13.14 4.08 -5.85
C ALA A 9 -14.67 4.17 -5.78
N GLU A 10 -15.40 3.19 -6.30
CA GLU A 10 -16.87 3.15 -6.24
C GLU A 10 -17.40 3.02 -4.79
N ARG A 11 -16.70 2.29 -3.91
CA ARG A 11 -17.03 2.22 -2.47
C ARG A 11 -16.79 3.53 -1.74
N LEU A 12 -15.72 4.26 -2.08
CA LEU A 12 -15.48 5.61 -1.56
C LEU A 12 -16.57 6.58 -2.02
N LEU A 13 -16.96 6.48 -3.30
CA LEU A 13 -18.00 7.31 -3.91
C LEU A 13 -19.35 7.12 -3.22
N ALA A 14 -19.74 5.86 -2.95
CA ALA A 14 -20.98 5.54 -2.25
C ALA A 14 -21.02 6.18 -0.85
N ARG A 15 -19.94 6.03 -0.07
CA ARG A 15 -19.82 6.66 1.26
C ARG A 15 -19.89 8.18 1.18
N ALA A 16 -19.22 8.80 0.21
CA ALA A 16 -19.25 10.25 0.03
C ALA A 16 -20.67 10.76 -0.30
N VAL A 17 -21.42 10.01 -1.11
CA VAL A 17 -22.83 10.35 -1.42
C VAL A 17 -23.72 10.21 -0.20
N GLU A 18 -23.56 9.15 0.59
CA GLU A 18 -24.30 8.96 1.84
C GLU A 18 -24.07 10.13 2.81
N GLU A 19 -22.82 10.57 2.97
CA GLU A 19 -22.50 11.75 3.78
C GLU A 19 -23.10 13.04 3.22
N GLU A 20 -23.13 13.20 1.90
CA GLU A 20 -23.73 14.39 1.29
C GLU A 20 -25.25 14.43 1.48
N VAL A 21 -25.94 13.29 1.35
CA VAL A 21 -27.38 13.20 1.64
C VAL A 21 -27.67 13.55 3.10
N ARG A 22 -26.85 13.04 4.03
CA ARG A 22 -26.92 13.35 5.46
C ARG A 22 -26.73 14.85 5.72
N ARG A 23 -25.67 15.45 5.17
CA ARG A 23 -25.35 16.88 5.28
C ARG A 23 -26.45 17.77 4.69
N SER A 24 -27.02 17.35 3.57
CA SER A 24 -28.07 18.08 2.87
C SER A 24 -29.44 17.99 3.57
N GLY A 25 -29.58 17.16 4.61
CA GLY A 25 -30.85 16.93 5.31
C GLY A 25 -31.91 16.27 4.43
N GLY A 26 -31.49 15.43 3.47
CA GLY A 26 -32.40 14.77 2.52
C GLY A 26 -32.84 15.63 1.34
N ARG A 27 -32.36 16.87 1.19
CA ARG A 27 -32.65 17.73 0.02
C ARG A 27 -32.02 17.24 -1.28
N THR A 28 -31.07 16.32 -1.20
CA THR A 28 -30.34 15.77 -2.34
C THR A 28 -30.74 14.31 -2.52
N ASP A 29 -31.14 13.93 -3.74
CA ASP A 29 -31.41 12.53 -4.08
C ASP A 29 -30.09 11.76 -4.24
N GLY A 30 -29.81 10.87 -3.28
CA GLY A 30 -28.59 10.07 -3.26
C GLY A 30 -28.45 9.12 -4.45
N LYS A 31 -29.55 8.58 -5.00
CA LYS A 31 -29.47 7.66 -6.15
C LYS A 31 -29.08 8.41 -7.41
N VAL A 32 -29.68 9.58 -7.63
CA VAL A 32 -29.35 10.45 -8.76
C VAL A 32 -27.91 10.94 -8.66
N LEU A 33 -27.48 11.37 -7.47
CA LEU A 33 -26.12 11.84 -7.23
C LEU A 33 -25.09 10.71 -7.45
N LEU A 34 -25.35 9.50 -6.94
CA LEU A 34 -24.46 8.35 -7.12
C LEU A 34 -24.34 7.94 -8.59
N SER A 35 -25.45 7.93 -9.32
CA SER A 35 -25.45 7.63 -10.76
C SER A 35 -24.58 8.63 -11.53
N ARG A 36 -24.77 9.93 -11.27
CA ARG A 36 -23.97 10.99 -11.89
C ARG A 36 -22.50 10.87 -11.53
N ALA A 37 -22.19 10.60 -10.26
CA ALA A 37 -20.82 10.47 -9.78
C ALA A 37 -20.11 9.27 -10.43
N ARG A 38 -20.80 8.14 -10.62
CA ARG A 38 -20.25 6.97 -11.34
C ARG A 38 -19.95 7.28 -12.81
N GLY A 39 -20.82 8.04 -13.47
CA GLY A 39 -20.58 8.51 -14.83
C GLY A 39 -19.36 9.43 -14.93
N ALA A 40 -19.17 10.32 -13.94
CA ALA A 40 -17.97 11.17 -13.87
C ALA A 40 -16.70 10.35 -13.61
N LEU A 41 -16.75 9.37 -12.69
CA LEU A 41 -15.64 8.45 -12.43
C LEU A 41 -15.26 7.66 -13.69
N ASP A 42 -16.24 7.21 -14.47
CA ASP A 42 -15.99 6.53 -15.74
C ASP A 42 -15.30 7.45 -16.77
N ALA A 43 -15.77 8.67 -16.92
CA ALA A 43 -15.13 9.65 -17.79
C ALA A 43 -13.67 9.91 -17.37
N MET A 44 -13.41 10.10 -16.07
CA MET A 44 -12.06 10.26 -15.53
C MET A 44 -11.19 9.03 -15.82
N ALA A 45 -11.72 7.82 -15.61
CA ALA A 45 -11.00 6.58 -15.85
C ALA A 45 -10.65 6.37 -17.33
N ARG A 46 -11.51 6.83 -18.26
CA ARG A 46 -11.24 6.81 -19.69
C ARG A 46 -10.16 7.81 -20.07
N THR A 47 -10.25 9.05 -19.60
CA THR A 47 -9.25 10.09 -19.90
C THR A 47 -7.87 9.73 -19.34
N ALA A 48 -7.81 9.08 -18.18
CA ALA A 48 -6.55 8.68 -17.54
C ALA A 48 -6.08 7.28 -17.96
N ALA A 49 -6.69 6.63 -18.95
CA ALA A 49 -6.43 5.23 -19.26
C ALA A 49 -4.95 4.97 -19.62
N GLU A 50 -4.39 5.79 -20.50
CA GLU A 50 -3.01 5.67 -20.99
C GLU A 50 -2.00 5.89 -19.84
N GLU A 51 -2.18 6.96 -19.06
CA GLU A 51 -1.31 7.28 -17.93
C GLU A 51 -1.40 6.23 -16.82
N TYR A 52 -2.61 5.73 -16.55
CA TYR A 52 -2.83 4.67 -15.58
C TYR A 52 -2.20 3.35 -16.03
N GLU A 53 -2.23 3.05 -17.32
CA GLU A 53 -1.53 1.88 -17.87
C GLU A 53 -0.01 2.03 -17.71
N ALA A 54 0.55 3.20 -18.02
CA ALA A 54 1.97 3.48 -17.81
C ALA A 54 2.36 3.32 -16.34
N TYR A 55 1.55 3.85 -15.42
CA TYR A 55 1.74 3.71 -13.97
C TYR A 55 1.73 2.25 -13.53
N THR A 56 0.72 1.48 -13.94
CA THR A 56 0.62 0.07 -13.55
C THR A 56 1.74 -0.78 -14.14
N ARG A 57 2.16 -0.50 -15.37
CA ARG A 57 3.33 -1.13 -15.98
C ARG A 57 4.62 -0.84 -15.21
N ALA A 58 4.79 0.40 -14.73
CA ALA A 58 5.94 0.75 -13.89
C ALA A 58 5.92 0.03 -12.53
N LEU A 59 4.74 -0.11 -11.91
CA LEU A 59 4.58 -0.90 -10.68
C LEU A 59 4.93 -2.37 -10.90
N ASP A 60 4.43 -2.98 -11.97
CA ASP A 60 4.68 -4.38 -12.29
C ASP A 60 6.18 -4.62 -12.57
N ALA A 61 6.83 -3.71 -13.29
CA ALA A 61 8.27 -3.76 -13.52
C ALA A 61 9.09 -3.63 -12.21
N ALA A 62 8.68 -2.75 -11.30
CA ALA A 62 9.33 -2.59 -9.99
C ALA A 62 9.15 -3.81 -9.09
N GLU A 63 7.97 -4.45 -9.11
CA GLU A 63 7.71 -5.68 -8.36
C GLU A 63 8.52 -6.87 -8.92
N ALA A 64 8.59 -6.99 -10.25
CA ALA A 64 9.44 -7.98 -10.92
C ALA A 64 10.92 -7.79 -10.57
N GLY A 65 11.39 -6.54 -10.51
CA GLY A 65 12.73 -6.18 -10.04
C GLY A 65 12.99 -6.65 -8.60
N ARG A 66 12.03 -6.47 -7.69
CA ARG A 66 12.14 -6.93 -6.30
C ARG A 66 12.19 -8.45 -6.16
N LEU A 67 11.36 -9.19 -6.92
CA LEU A 67 11.44 -10.66 -6.96
C LEU A 67 12.80 -11.14 -7.47
N SER A 68 13.35 -10.46 -8.49
CA SER A 68 14.67 -10.78 -9.04
C SER A 68 15.80 -10.52 -8.05
N PHE A 69 15.73 -9.47 -7.22
CA PHE A 69 16.73 -9.23 -6.16
C PHE A 69 16.70 -10.32 -5.09
N ARG A 70 15.51 -10.71 -4.61
CA ARG A 70 15.38 -11.82 -3.64
C ARG A 70 15.91 -13.13 -4.22
N GLN A 71 15.59 -13.42 -5.49
CA GLN A 71 16.10 -14.62 -6.18
C GLN A 71 17.60 -14.55 -6.44
N ARG A 72 18.15 -13.40 -6.81
CA ARG A 72 19.59 -13.18 -7.01
C ARG A 72 20.35 -13.28 -5.69
N TYR A 73 19.87 -12.67 -4.61
CA TYR A 73 20.44 -12.78 -3.26
C TYR A 73 20.41 -14.23 -2.73
N ALA A 74 19.33 -14.98 -3.00
CA ALA A 74 19.26 -16.40 -2.68
C ALA A 74 20.23 -17.24 -3.54
N ARG A 75 20.48 -16.86 -4.79
CA ARG A 75 21.35 -17.58 -5.74
C ARG A 75 22.84 -17.22 -5.59
N GLU A 76 23.17 -16.03 -5.10
CA GLU A 76 24.54 -15.54 -4.86
C GLU A 76 25.07 -15.88 -3.44
N GLY A 77 24.33 -16.68 -2.65
CA GLY A 77 24.84 -17.19 -1.37
C GLY A 77 24.61 -16.28 -0.16
N GLY A 78 23.60 -15.40 -0.21
CA GLY A 78 23.22 -14.51 0.91
C GLY A 78 22.72 -15.21 2.19
N GLY A 79 22.68 -16.54 2.22
CA GLY A 79 22.28 -17.31 3.41
C GLY A 79 23.27 -17.17 4.57
N THR A 80 24.58 -17.21 4.30
CA THR A 80 25.60 -17.13 5.36
C THR A 80 25.65 -15.78 6.05
N PRO A 81 25.68 -14.63 5.34
CA PRO A 81 25.65 -13.31 5.99
C PRO A 81 24.37 -13.08 6.80
N LEU A 82 23.23 -13.59 6.32
CA LEU A 82 21.94 -13.42 6.99
C LEU A 82 21.84 -14.28 8.26
N LEU A 83 22.40 -15.49 8.25
CA LEU A 83 22.57 -16.32 9.44
C LEU A 83 23.51 -15.66 10.46
N VAL A 84 24.64 -15.11 10.01
CA VAL A 84 25.57 -14.38 10.89
C VAL A 84 24.89 -13.16 11.52
N ALA A 85 24.16 -12.37 10.74
CA ALA A 85 23.40 -11.23 11.26
C ALA A 85 22.31 -11.66 12.25
N GLY A 86 21.61 -12.76 11.97
CA GLY A 86 20.62 -13.34 12.87
C GLY A 86 21.23 -13.79 14.21
N VAL A 87 22.35 -14.53 14.16
CA VAL A 87 23.07 -14.97 15.36
C VAL A 87 23.60 -13.78 16.16
N ALA A 88 24.19 -12.79 15.48
CA ALA A 88 24.69 -11.57 16.13
C ALA A 88 23.56 -10.78 16.80
N GLY A 89 22.40 -10.65 16.15
CA GLY A 89 21.24 -9.97 16.74
C GLY A 89 20.70 -10.70 17.97
N VAL A 90 20.59 -12.04 17.93
CA VAL A 90 20.19 -12.83 19.11
C VAL A 90 21.22 -12.71 20.23
N ALA A 91 22.51 -12.77 19.91
CA ALA A 91 23.59 -12.61 20.89
C ALA A 91 23.56 -11.23 21.56
N ALA A 92 23.28 -10.17 20.80
CA ALA A 92 23.14 -8.81 21.34
C ALA A 92 21.95 -8.71 22.30
N VAL A 93 20.78 -9.24 21.93
CA VAL A 93 19.59 -9.26 22.81
C VAL A 93 19.86 -10.06 24.10
N VAL A 94 20.54 -11.19 23.99
CA VAL A 94 20.93 -11.99 25.16
C VAL A 94 21.95 -11.25 26.02
N ALA A 95 22.91 -10.55 25.42
CA ALA A 95 23.86 -9.72 26.15
C ALA A 95 23.17 -8.57 26.88
N ASP A 96 22.26 -7.85 26.22
CA ASP A 96 21.49 -6.76 26.82
C ASP A 96 20.65 -7.25 28.01
N LEU A 97 20.09 -8.46 27.93
CA LEU A 97 19.33 -9.08 29.01
C LEU A 97 20.21 -9.65 30.14
N ALA A 98 21.37 -10.22 29.81
CA ALA A 98 22.26 -10.88 30.77
C ALA A 98 23.15 -9.90 31.52
N PHE A 99 23.58 -8.81 30.86
CA PHE A 99 24.44 -7.79 31.43
C PHE A 99 23.69 -6.56 31.93
N GLY A 100 22.40 -6.42 31.57
CA GLY A 100 21.50 -5.37 32.05
C GLY A 100 21.88 -3.99 31.50
N THR A 101 20.93 -3.32 30.85
CA THR A 101 21.05 -1.87 30.64
C THR A 101 20.86 -1.19 31.99
N ASP A 102 21.96 -0.83 32.66
CA ASP A 102 21.94 0.18 33.70
C ASP A 102 21.25 1.42 33.09
N THR A 103 20.15 1.87 33.70
CA THR A 103 19.38 3.04 33.26
C THR A 103 20.14 4.34 33.59
N GLY A 104 21.36 4.45 33.08
CA GLY A 104 22.17 5.65 33.10
C GLY A 104 22.20 6.23 31.70
N THR A 105 21.22 7.09 31.38
CA THR A 105 21.38 8.07 30.29
C THR A 105 22.65 8.86 30.57
N ALA A 106 23.69 8.67 29.77
CA ALA A 106 24.90 9.47 29.84
C ALA A 106 25.27 9.98 28.45
N LEU A 107 24.84 11.23 28.26
CA LEU A 107 25.39 12.35 27.48
C LEU A 107 26.71 12.09 26.73
#